data_AF-A0A4Q1EXC9-F1
#
_entry.id   AF-A0A4Q1EXC9-F1
#
_cell.length_a   1.000
_cell.length_b   1.000
_cell.length_c   1.000
_cell.angle_alpha   90.00
_cell.angle_beta   90.00
_cell.angle_gamma   90.00
#
_symmetry.space_group_name_H-M   'P 1'
#
loop_
_entity.id
_entity.type
_entity.pdbx_description
1 polymer ?
#
loop_
_entity_poly.entity_id
_entity_poly.type
_entity_poly.pdbx_seq_one_letter_code
_entity_poly.pdbx_strand_id
1 'polypeptide(L)'
;MIKKILFSVAVFTGSLFFAQKAKVYESPNYSINVPEGWKSTNDSEIVNIFPTSEIGAITISEYHGLELPKEQMKKFVLDLNKSTDPENKVKESRSKKGYTEYFYEYFDEKGKLYWITKAFQKDKDLYLITINCGQKFWNGNYMTQFNEAFNSFKIKK
;
A
#
# COMPACT_ATOMS: atom_id res chain seq x y z
N MET A 1 -40.59 43.23 29.34
CA MET A 1 -40.56 43.33 27.86
C MET A 1 -39.13 43.13 27.38
N ILE A 2 -38.90 42.04 26.63
CA ILE A 2 -37.90 41.83 25.54
C ILE A 2 -36.43 42.19 25.82
N LYS A 3 -35.40 41.37 25.60
CA LYS A 3 -35.16 39.96 25.25
C LYS A 3 -33.64 39.78 25.52
N LYS A 4 -33.25 38.68 26.18
CA LYS A 4 -31.84 38.26 26.27
C LYS A 4 -31.36 37.85 24.88
N ILE A 5 -30.24 38.37 24.40
CA ILE A 5 -29.56 37.85 23.21
C ILE A 5 -28.14 37.47 23.65
N LEU A 6 -27.96 36.17 23.90
CA LEU A 6 -26.66 35.53 23.95
C LEU A 6 -26.02 35.61 22.55
N PHE A 7 -24.79 36.11 22.47
CA PHE A 7 -23.93 35.84 21.32
C PHE A 7 -23.08 34.62 21.64
N SER A 8 -23.44 33.48 21.04
CA SER A 8 -22.61 32.28 21.00
C SER A 8 -22.25 32.04 19.53
N VAL A 9 -21.05 32.45 19.13
CA VAL A 9 -20.51 32.15 17.81
C VAL A 9 -19.68 30.88 17.94
N ALA A 10 -20.32 29.74 17.67
CA ALA A 10 -19.62 28.49 17.41
C ALA A 10 -19.49 28.33 15.90
N VAL A 11 -18.31 28.65 15.35
CA VAL A 11 -17.94 28.28 13.98
C VAL A 11 -17.18 26.97 14.06
N PHE A 12 -17.92 25.86 14.10
CA PHE A 12 -17.38 24.53 13.80
C PHE A 12 -17.34 24.41 12.27
N THR A 13 -16.25 24.88 11.65
CA THR A 13 -15.89 24.41 10.31
C THR A 13 -15.29 23.02 10.46
N GLY A 14 -16.16 22.03 10.68
CA GLY A 14 -15.80 20.64 10.43
C GLY A 14 -15.55 20.52 8.94
N SER A 15 -14.29 20.38 8.54
CA SER A 15 -13.94 19.87 7.24
C SER A 15 -14.55 18.47 7.13
N LEU A 16 -15.69 18.37 6.46
CA LEU A 16 -16.21 17.11 5.98
C LEU A 16 -15.22 16.62 4.93
N PHE A 17 -14.19 15.89 5.37
CA PHE A 17 -13.48 14.98 4.51
C PHE A 17 -14.52 13.99 4.01
N PHE A 18 -15.02 14.21 2.81
CA PHE A 18 -15.78 13.21 2.08
C PHE A 18 -14.83 12.03 1.88
N ALA A 19 -14.89 11.06 2.79
CA ALA A 19 -14.33 9.74 2.55
C ALA A 19 -15.17 9.15 1.40
N GLN A 20 -14.74 9.42 0.16
CA GLN A 20 -15.27 8.74 -1.02
C GLN A 20 -15.13 7.25 -0.77
N LYS A 21 -16.25 6.50 -0.88
CA LYS A 21 -16.27 5.05 -0.69
C LYS A 21 -15.39 4.42 -1.77
N ALA A 22 -14.14 4.13 -1.44
CA ALA A 22 -13.27 3.38 -2.31
C ALA A 22 -13.94 2.04 -2.64
N LYS A 23 -13.91 1.66 -3.92
CA LYS A 23 -14.29 0.30 -4.33
C LYS A 23 -13.33 -0.66 -3.64
N VAL A 24 -13.75 -1.87 -3.28
CA VAL A 24 -12.85 -2.85 -2.65
C VAL A 24 -12.56 -3.96 -3.65
N TYR A 25 -11.29 -4.29 -3.84
CA TYR A 25 -10.86 -5.53 -4.45
C TYR A 25 -10.86 -6.62 -3.38
N GLU A 26 -11.62 -7.68 -3.61
CA GLU A 26 -11.83 -8.77 -2.66
C GLU A 26 -11.25 -10.07 -3.21
N SER A 27 -10.27 -10.64 -2.50
CA SER A 27 -9.75 -11.99 -2.69
C SER A 27 -10.22 -12.89 -1.54
N PRO A 28 -10.23 -14.23 -1.66
CA PRO A 28 -10.48 -15.12 -0.53
C PRO A 28 -9.57 -14.86 0.70
N ASN A 29 -8.33 -14.41 0.47
CA ASN A 29 -7.29 -14.32 1.50
C ASN A 29 -6.92 -12.89 1.88
N TYR A 30 -7.24 -11.89 1.06
CA TYR A 30 -6.99 -10.48 1.36
C TYR A 30 -8.04 -9.55 0.76
N SER A 31 -8.00 -8.29 1.16
CA SER A 31 -8.77 -7.19 0.58
C SER A 31 -7.91 -5.95 0.45
N ILE A 32 -8.21 -5.09 -0.53
CA ILE A 32 -7.57 -3.78 -0.68
C ILE A 32 -8.54 -2.79 -1.30
N ASN A 33 -8.49 -1.53 -0.88
CA ASN A 33 -9.26 -0.45 -1.50
C ASN A 33 -8.67 -0.08 -2.86
N VAL A 34 -9.54 0.10 -3.83
CA VAL A 34 -9.27 0.57 -5.18
C VAL A 34 -9.76 2.02 -5.27
N PRO A 35 -8.87 2.99 -5.52
CA PRO A 35 -9.27 4.38 -5.70
C PRO A 35 -10.29 4.54 -6.83
N GLU A 36 -11.12 5.57 -6.73
CA GLU A 36 -12.10 5.87 -7.77
C GLU A 36 -11.42 6.13 -9.12
N GLY A 37 -12.00 5.59 -10.20
CA GLY A 37 -11.46 5.70 -11.55
C GLY A 37 -10.25 4.80 -11.84
N TRP A 38 -9.75 4.02 -10.87
CA TRP A 38 -8.67 3.06 -11.10
C TRP A 38 -9.22 1.73 -11.59
N LYS A 39 -8.36 0.99 -12.30
CA LYS A 39 -8.62 -0.36 -12.80
C LYS A 39 -7.94 -1.39 -11.90
N SER A 40 -8.47 -2.62 -11.93
CA SER A 40 -7.86 -3.78 -11.30
C SER A 40 -7.87 -4.96 -12.26
N THR A 41 -6.72 -5.62 -12.47
CA THR A 41 -6.62 -6.89 -13.22
C THR A 41 -6.12 -8.01 -12.30
N ASN A 42 -6.38 -9.25 -12.69
CA ASN A 42 -5.80 -10.44 -12.07
C ASN A 42 -5.31 -11.33 -13.19
N ASP A 43 -3.99 -11.40 -13.34
CA ASP A 43 -3.31 -12.15 -14.38
C ASP A 43 -2.45 -13.21 -13.70
N SER A 44 -2.89 -14.47 -13.74
CA SER A 44 -2.22 -15.60 -13.09
C SER A 44 -1.93 -15.37 -11.61
N GLU A 45 -2.94 -14.94 -10.84
CA GLU A 45 -2.88 -14.69 -9.39
C GLU A 45 -2.05 -13.45 -8.99
N ILE A 46 -1.51 -12.72 -9.96
CA ILE A 46 -0.89 -11.41 -9.76
C ILE A 46 -1.95 -10.35 -10.01
N VAL A 47 -2.28 -9.60 -8.95
CA VAL A 47 -3.27 -8.53 -9.02
C VAL A 47 -2.58 -7.20 -9.22
N ASN A 48 -3.02 -6.44 -10.23
CA ASN A 48 -2.53 -5.10 -10.49
C ASN A 48 -3.67 -4.10 -10.32
N ILE A 49 -3.43 -3.03 -9.56
CA ILE A 49 -4.36 -1.92 -9.34
C ILE A 49 -3.68 -0.62 -9.77
N PHE A 50 -4.25 0.07 -10.75
CA PHE A 50 -3.57 1.20 -11.40
C PHE A 50 -4.55 2.27 -11.90
N PRO A 51 -4.14 3.55 -11.94
CA PRO A 51 -4.94 4.61 -12.57
C PRO A 51 -5.04 4.36 -14.08
N THR A 52 -6.11 4.84 -14.71
CA THR A 52 -6.29 4.72 -16.17
C THR A 52 -5.19 5.36 -17.01
N SER A 53 -4.39 6.25 -16.42
CA SER A 53 -3.21 6.87 -17.03
C SER A 53 -1.96 5.97 -17.03
N GLU A 54 -2.00 4.83 -16.34
CA GLU A 54 -0.96 3.79 -16.34
C GLU A 54 0.43 4.32 -15.92
N ILE A 55 0.46 5.35 -15.08
CA ILE A 55 1.67 6.01 -14.56
C ILE A 55 2.41 5.21 -13.47
N GLY A 56 1.82 4.10 -13.04
CA GLY A 56 2.26 3.28 -11.92
C GLY A 56 1.18 2.27 -11.55
N ALA A 57 1.51 1.34 -10.65
CA ALA A 57 0.58 0.33 -10.17
C ALA A 57 0.87 -0.06 -8.72
N ILE A 58 -0.16 -0.62 -8.07
CA ILE A 58 0.00 -1.50 -6.92
C ILE A 58 -0.07 -2.92 -7.45
N THR A 59 0.97 -3.72 -7.21
CA THR A 59 1.00 -5.13 -7.56
C THR A 59 0.93 -5.97 -6.29
N ILE A 60 0.09 -7.01 -6.30
CA ILE A 60 -0.08 -7.95 -5.19
C ILE A 60 0.17 -9.35 -5.72
N SER A 61 1.06 -10.09 -5.06
CA SER A 61 1.21 -11.53 -5.24
C SER A 61 1.15 -12.25 -3.90
N GLU A 62 0.64 -13.47 -3.94
CA GLU A 62 0.48 -14.34 -2.78
C GLU A 62 1.14 -15.69 -3.11
N TYR A 63 1.92 -16.20 -2.16
CA TYR A 63 2.62 -17.47 -2.29
C TYR A 63 2.33 -18.35 -1.07
N HIS A 64 2.11 -19.62 -1.33
CA HIS A 64 1.88 -20.65 -0.32
C HIS A 64 2.90 -21.78 -0.47
N GLY A 65 3.40 -22.29 0.65
CA GLY A 65 4.39 -23.37 0.65
C GLY A 65 5.81 -22.93 0.29
N LEU A 66 6.11 -21.63 0.35
CA LEU A 66 7.42 -21.08 0.04
C LEU A 66 8.44 -21.43 1.14
N GLU A 67 9.52 -22.11 0.77
CA GLU A 67 10.62 -22.42 1.69
C GLU A 67 11.63 -21.28 1.76
N LEU A 68 11.18 -20.13 2.28
CA LEU A 68 12.02 -18.95 2.46
C LEU A 68 12.25 -18.71 3.96
N PRO A 69 13.46 -18.97 4.49
CA PRO A 69 13.76 -18.74 5.90
C PRO A 69 13.59 -17.27 6.28
N LYS A 70 13.15 -17.02 7.52
CA LYS A 70 12.90 -15.67 8.03
C LYS A 70 14.16 -14.78 7.94
N GLU A 71 15.33 -15.37 8.18
CA GLU A 71 16.63 -14.70 8.13
C GLU A 71 16.97 -14.19 6.72
N GLN A 72 16.40 -14.80 5.68
CA GLN A 72 16.66 -14.43 4.28
C GLN A 72 15.66 -13.38 3.75
N MET A 73 14.61 -13.04 4.49
CA MET A 73 13.55 -12.15 3.98
C MET A 73 14.04 -10.76 3.62
N LYS A 74 14.92 -10.16 4.43
CA LYS A 74 15.43 -8.82 4.14
C LYS A 74 16.22 -8.80 2.84
N LYS A 75 17.09 -9.80 2.65
CA LYS A 75 17.80 -10.01 1.39
C LYS A 75 16.84 -10.23 0.22
N PHE A 76 15.83 -11.08 0.38
CA PHE A 76 14.81 -11.32 -0.63
C PHE A 76 14.10 -10.02 -1.08
N VAL A 77 13.69 -9.17 -0.12
CA VAL A 77 13.04 -7.88 -0.41
C VAL A 77 13.96 -6.94 -1.20
N LEU A 78 15.26 -6.92 -0.88
CA LEU A 78 16.24 -6.12 -1.62
C LEU A 78 16.45 -6.66 -3.04
N ASP A 79 16.60 -7.98 -3.19
CA ASP A 79 16.82 -8.64 -4.48
C ASP A 79 15.61 -8.45 -5.41
N LEU A 80 14.38 -8.47 -4.90
CA LEU A 80 13.15 -8.16 -5.64
C LEU A 80 13.21 -6.76 -6.28
N ASN A 81 13.76 -5.78 -5.56
CA ASN A 81 13.90 -4.40 -6.01
C ASN A 81 15.23 -4.15 -6.75
N LYS A 82 16.04 -5.19 -6.98
CA LYS A 82 17.41 -5.12 -7.54
C LYS A 82 18.28 -4.10 -6.80
N SER A 83 18.05 -3.95 -5.51
CA SER A 83 18.75 -2.97 -4.67
C SER A 83 20.06 -3.55 -4.14
N THR A 84 21.10 -2.72 -4.12
CA THR A 84 22.39 -3.01 -3.47
C THR A 84 22.47 -2.44 -2.05
N ASP A 85 21.35 -1.94 -1.52
CA ASP A 85 21.30 -1.40 -0.17
C ASP A 85 21.59 -2.48 0.88
N PRO A 86 22.11 -2.08 2.07
CA PRO A 86 22.27 -2.99 3.19
C PRO A 86 20.90 -3.41 3.77
N GLU A 87 20.83 -4.63 4.32
CA GLU A 87 19.59 -5.20 4.91
C GLU A 87 18.94 -4.34 6.01
N ASN A 88 19.70 -3.49 6.70
CA ASN A 88 19.17 -2.59 7.72
C ASN A 88 18.23 -1.50 7.16
N LYS A 89 18.20 -1.31 5.83
CA LYS A 89 17.23 -0.46 5.15
C LYS A 89 15.83 -1.09 5.08
N VAL A 90 15.75 -2.42 5.17
CA VAL A 90 14.47 -3.12 5.26
C VAL A 90 13.99 -3.11 6.70
N LYS A 91 12.92 -2.36 6.96
CA LYS A 91 12.31 -2.29 8.29
C LYS A 91 11.52 -3.57 8.54
N GLU A 92 11.73 -4.18 9.69
CA GLU A 92 11.00 -5.37 10.13
C GLU A 92 10.11 -5.03 11.33
N SER A 93 8.86 -5.48 11.30
CA SER A 93 7.94 -5.29 12.42
C SER A 93 6.98 -6.47 12.56
N ARG A 94 6.44 -6.66 13.77
CA ARG A 94 5.34 -7.61 13.97
C ARG A 94 4.05 -6.99 13.45
N SER A 95 3.36 -7.72 12.57
CA SER A 95 2.06 -7.33 12.04
C SER A 95 0.94 -8.13 12.69
N LYS A 96 -0.30 -7.84 12.28
CA LYS A 96 -1.49 -8.53 12.79
C LYS A 96 -1.48 -9.99 12.33
N LYS A 97 -2.21 -10.86 13.05
CA LYS A 97 -2.45 -12.27 12.69
C LYS A 97 -1.20 -13.17 12.65
N GLY A 98 -0.11 -12.72 13.28
CA GLY A 98 1.13 -13.48 13.41
C GLY A 98 2.10 -13.31 12.25
N TYR A 99 1.81 -12.44 11.28
CA TYR A 99 2.75 -12.13 10.20
C TYR A 99 3.88 -11.21 10.69
N THR A 100 5.07 -11.41 10.15
CA THR A 100 6.15 -10.41 10.17
C THR A 100 6.01 -9.55 8.92
N GLU A 101 5.99 -8.24 9.08
CA GLU A 101 5.99 -7.27 7.97
C GLU A 101 7.40 -6.74 7.73
N TYR A 102 7.81 -6.78 6.46
CA TYR A 102 9.03 -6.18 5.94
C TYR A 102 8.66 -5.02 5.03
N PHE A 103 9.17 -3.84 5.35
CA PHE A 103 8.89 -2.61 4.61
C PHE A 103 10.18 -2.03 4.03
N TYR A 104 10.17 -1.72 2.74
CA TYR A 104 11.30 -1.14 2.04
C TYR A 104 10.84 -0.12 1.00
N GLU A 105 11.53 1.01 0.95
CA GLU A 105 11.33 2.07 -0.05
C GLU A 105 12.63 2.24 -0.83
N TYR A 106 12.49 2.31 -2.15
CA TYR A 106 13.61 2.39 -3.07
C TYR A 106 13.28 3.37 -4.20
N PHE A 107 14.28 4.15 -4.61
CA PHE A 107 14.19 4.97 -5.79
C PHE A 107 15.13 4.42 -6.86
N ASP A 108 14.56 3.91 -7.95
CA ASP A 108 15.32 3.48 -9.11
C ASP A 108 15.74 4.72 -9.91
N GLU A 109 17.01 5.12 -9.77
CA GLU A 109 17.56 6.28 -10.46
C GLU A 109 17.58 6.13 -11.98
N LYS A 110 17.68 4.90 -12.50
CA LYS A 110 17.74 4.63 -13.95
C LYS A 110 16.34 4.69 -14.56
N GLY A 111 15.38 4.02 -13.94
CA GLY A 111 13.98 4.02 -14.37
C GLY A 111 13.22 5.30 -14.00
N LYS A 112 13.75 6.11 -13.07
CA LYS A 112 13.05 7.22 -12.43
C LYS A 112 11.72 6.76 -11.83
N LEU A 113 11.78 5.65 -11.08
CA LEU A 113 10.62 5.01 -10.45
C LEU A 113 10.78 5.00 -8.93
N TYR A 114 9.73 5.37 -8.21
CA TYR A 114 9.59 5.02 -6.80
C TYR A 114 9.04 3.62 -6.68
N TRP A 115 9.68 2.83 -5.81
CA TRP A 115 9.25 1.51 -5.40
C TRP A 115 8.99 1.52 -3.91
N ILE A 116 7.82 1.02 -3.51
CA ILE A 116 7.47 0.81 -2.09
C ILE A 116 7.02 -0.64 -1.95
N THR A 117 7.67 -1.40 -1.08
CA THR A 117 7.41 -2.82 -0.88
C THR A 117 6.95 -3.09 0.54
N LYS A 118 5.87 -3.85 0.68
CA LYS A 118 5.48 -4.55 1.91
C LYS A 118 5.45 -6.05 1.62
N ALA A 119 6.20 -6.80 2.42
CA ALA A 119 6.13 -8.26 2.41
C ALA A 119 5.63 -8.74 3.78
N PHE A 120 4.60 -9.58 3.79
CA PHE A 120 4.05 -10.18 5.00
C PHE A 120 4.34 -11.67 4.98
N GLN A 121 5.20 -12.13 5.89
CA GLN A 121 5.58 -13.53 5.99
C GLN A 121 4.99 -14.17 7.25
N LYS A 122 4.44 -15.36 7.11
CA LYS A 122 4.08 -16.26 8.22
C LYS A 122 4.29 -17.69 7.78
N ASP A 123 5.13 -18.42 8.49
CA ASP A 123 5.49 -19.80 8.13
C ASP A 123 5.92 -19.90 6.66
N LYS A 124 5.19 -20.65 5.83
CA LYS A 124 5.44 -20.81 4.39
C LYS A 124 4.56 -19.91 3.51
N ASP A 125 3.83 -18.98 4.11
CA ASP A 125 2.97 -18.03 3.40
C ASP A 125 3.67 -16.66 3.27
N LEU A 126 3.55 -16.08 2.07
CA LEU A 126 4.10 -14.77 1.76
C LEU A 126 3.09 -13.96 0.95
N TYR A 127 2.72 -12.78 1.44
CA TYR A 127 2.05 -11.75 0.64
C TYR A 127 3.05 -10.68 0.29
N LEU A 128 3.16 -10.34 -0.98
CA LEU A 128 3.99 -9.27 -1.48
C LEU A 128 3.11 -8.20 -2.11
N ILE A 129 3.22 -6.97 -1.62
CA ILE A 129 2.50 -5.81 -2.13
C ILE A 129 3.56 -4.77 -2.49
N THR A 130 3.55 -4.32 -3.73
CA THR A 130 4.47 -3.29 -4.20
C THR A 130 3.71 -2.13 -4.81
N ILE A 131 4.23 -0.92 -4.68
CA ILE A 131 3.93 0.20 -5.56
C ILE A 131 5.12 0.36 -6.50
N ASN A 132 4.86 0.61 -7.77
CA ASN A 132 5.80 1.27 -8.66
C ASN A 132 5.15 2.51 -9.27
N CYS A 133 5.84 3.65 -9.28
CA CYS A 133 5.29 4.88 -9.86
C CYS A 133 6.39 5.78 -10.42
N GLY A 134 6.14 6.38 -11.58
CA GLY A 134 7.03 7.37 -12.18
C GLY A 134 7.29 8.55 -11.24
N GLN A 135 8.56 8.95 -11.09
CA GLN A 135 9.00 10.05 -10.23
C GLN A 135 8.17 11.33 -10.44
N LYS A 136 7.89 11.66 -11.71
CA LYS A 136 7.11 12.84 -12.10
C LYS A 136 5.67 12.82 -11.55
N PHE A 137 5.13 11.64 -11.27
CA PHE A 137 3.76 11.46 -10.78
C PHE A 137 3.67 11.09 -9.31
N TRP A 138 4.81 10.81 -8.66
CA TRP A 138 4.90 10.56 -7.22
C TRP A 138 4.84 11.86 -6.41
N ASN A 139 3.74 12.58 -6.54
CA ASN A 139 3.43 13.81 -5.80
C ASN A 139 1.92 14.04 -5.73
N GLY A 140 1.53 15.00 -4.89
CA GLY A 140 0.15 15.48 -4.79
C GLY A 140 -0.87 14.34 -4.63
N ASN A 141 -1.95 14.41 -5.41
CA ASN A 141 -3.07 13.49 -5.30
C ASN A 141 -2.71 12.03 -5.62
N TYR A 142 -1.87 11.77 -6.63
CA TYR A 142 -1.50 10.40 -6.98
C TYR A 142 -0.73 9.72 -5.85
N MET A 143 0.25 10.41 -5.25
CA MET A 143 0.99 9.88 -4.10
C MET A 143 0.05 9.54 -2.94
N THR A 144 -0.90 10.43 -2.62
CA THR A 144 -1.91 10.17 -1.59
C THR A 144 -2.75 8.92 -1.93
N GLN A 145 -3.28 8.84 -3.15
CA GLN A 145 -4.11 7.71 -3.59
C GLN A 145 -3.36 6.37 -3.56
N PHE A 146 -2.11 6.34 -4.06
CA PHE A 146 -1.26 5.15 -3.97
C PHE A 146 -1.05 4.73 -2.51
N ASN A 147 -0.68 5.66 -1.64
CA ASN A 147 -0.43 5.37 -0.23
C ASN A 147 -1.70 4.92 0.51
N GLU A 148 -2.84 5.56 0.27
CA GLU A 148 -4.12 5.18 0.89
C GLU A 148 -4.55 3.77 0.47
N ALA A 149 -4.51 3.48 -0.83
CA ALA A 149 -4.80 2.15 -1.35
C ALA A 149 -3.83 1.11 -0.80
N PHE A 150 -2.52 1.36 -0.89
CA PHE A 150 -1.48 0.45 -0.41
C PHE A 150 -1.59 0.16 1.09
N ASN A 151 -1.90 1.17 1.91
CA ASN A 151 -2.06 1.00 3.35
C ASN A 151 -3.41 0.37 3.75
N SER A 152 -4.38 0.31 2.83
CA SER A 152 -5.65 -0.38 3.06
C SER A 152 -5.55 -1.90 2.90
N PHE A 153 -4.43 -2.43 2.38
CA PHE A 153 -4.23 -3.86 2.23
C PHE A 153 -4.42 -4.59 3.56
N LYS A 154 -5.25 -5.62 3.55
CA LYS A 154 -5.62 -6.37 4.74
C LYS A 154 -5.70 -7.86 4.44
N ILE A 155 -4.84 -8.63 5.10
CA ILE A 155 -4.92 -10.09 5.11
C ILE A 155 -6.16 -10.51 5.92
N LYS A 156 -6.98 -11.40 5.37
CA LYS A 156 -8.24 -11.90 5.97
C LYS A 156 -8.02 -13.09 6.89
N LYS A 157 -7.02 -13.93 6.63
CA LYS A 157 -6.72 -15.14 7.41
C LYS A 157 -5.39 -15.05 8.14
#